data_AF-A0A7S0JFI2-F1
#
_entry.id   AF-A0A7S0JFI2-F1
#
_cell.length_a   1.000
_cell.length_b   1.000
_cell.length_c   1.000
_cell.angle_alpha   90.00
_cell.angle_beta   90.00
_cell.angle_gamma   90.00
#
_symmetry.space_group_name_H-M   'P 1'
#
loop_
_entity.id
_entity.type
_entity.pdbx_description
1 polymer ?
#
loop_
_entity_poly.entity_id
_entity_poly.type
_entity_poly.pdbx_seq_one_letter_code
_entity_poly.pdbx_strand_id
1 'polypeptide(L)'
;TAARKEWPMLDKQAVATFGVALVAMGEELGAEMTARTYLHMFQYCDPPVRRSVPLGLALLSVSSPMKKTVIDTISKMTHDADQEVAISAIVALGLVAGGTNNAKVAASLRSLASYYAKEPGVLFAVRLAQGLVHAGKGLVTLSPYHPDRTLCHPLSLAALTAISHICLDFKGLVLGKYHFLLYLLVAAMRPRFLVTLDEELKPLQVTVRVGMAVDVVGQAGQPKTITGFQTHTTPVLLSMGERAELATDEYVALSSHMEGILILKRNPEYEGGLSDKK
;
A
#
# COMPACT_ATOMS: atom_id res chain seq x y z
N THR A 1 22.34 31.95 -28.55
CA THR A 1 21.09 31.16 -28.67
C THR A 1 21.23 29.89 -27.88
N ALA A 2 20.55 29.75 -26.74
CA ALA A 2 20.54 28.48 -26.02
C ALA A 2 19.68 27.48 -26.81
N ALA A 3 20.25 26.34 -27.18
CA ALA A 3 19.46 25.26 -27.78
C ALA A 3 18.37 24.84 -26.79
N ARG A 4 17.11 24.77 -27.24
CA ARG A 4 16.06 24.12 -26.45
C ARG A 4 16.49 22.67 -26.26
N LYS A 5 16.87 22.32 -25.04
CA LYS A 5 17.13 20.94 -24.65
C LYS A 5 15.80 20.22 -24.73
N GLU A 6 15.57 19.50 -25.82
CA GLU A 6 14.42 18.60 -25.94
C GLU A 6 14.59 17.51 -24.88
N TRP A 7 13.70 17.51 -23.91
CA TRP A 7 13.56 16.42 -22.96
C TRP A 7 12.92 15.26 -23.71
N PRO A 8 13.29 13.99 -23.43
CA PRO A 8 12.64 12.85 -24.07
C PRO A 8 11.14 12.92 -23.77
N MET A 9 10.34 13.22 -24.79
CA MET A 9 8.89 13.40 -24.62
C MET A 9 8.28 12.01 -24.42
N LEU A 10 7.93 11.69 -23.17
CA LEU A 10 7.30 10.42 -22.85
C LEU A 10 6.05 10.18 -23.72
N ASP A 11 5.89 8.94 -24.18
CA ASP A 11 4.78 8.58 -25.05
C ASP A 11 3.44 8.88 -24.39
N LYS A 12 2.64 9.69 -25.09
CA LYS A 12 1.32 10.14 -24.64
C LYS A 12 0.41 8.96 -24.28
N GLN A 13 0.56 7.84 -24.99
CA GLN A 13 -0.15 6.59 -24.72
C GLN A 13 0.27 5.96 -23.38
N ALA A 14 1.57 5.91 -23.06
CA ALA A 14 2.07 5.39 -21.79
C ALA A 14 1.54 6.22 -20.61
N VAL A 15 1.53 7.55 -20.73
CA VAL A 15 0.91 8.45 -19.74
C VAL A 15 -0.61 8.22 -19.64
N ALA A 16 -1.30 8.08 -20.77
CA ALA A 16 -2.74 7.80 -20.79
C ALA A 16 -3.10 6.49 -20.07
N THR A 17 -2.26 5.45 -20.11
CA THR A 17 -2.53 4.22 -19.36
C THR A 17 -2.63 4.44 -17.86
N PHE A 18 -1.82 5.33 -17.26
CA PHE A 18 -1.93 5.64 -15.83
C PHE A 18 -3.22 6.37 -15.49
N GLY A 19 -3.75 7.18 -16.41
CA GLY A 19 -5.08 7.79 -16.27
C GLY A 19 -6.17 6.73 -16.06
N VAL A 20 -6.11 5.61 -16.79
CA VAL A 20 -7.07 4.50 -16.65
C VAL A 20 -6.96 3.84 -15.26
N ALA A 21 -5.74 3.59 -14.76
CA ALA A 21 -5.54 3.07 -13.40
C ALA A 21 -6.06 4.04 -12.33
N LEU A 22 -5.85 5.35 -12.51
CA LEU A 22 -6.24 6.35 -11.52
C LEU A 22 -7.76 6.52 -11.40
N VAL A 23 -8.48 6.51 -12.53
CA VAL A 23 -9.95 6.52 -12.53
C VAL A 23 -10.50 5.25 -11.88
N ALA A 24 -9.96 4.08 -12.24
CA ALA A 24 -10.41 2.79 -11.71
C ALA A 24 -9.94 2.50 -10.27
N MET A 25 -9.09 3.34 -9.66
CA MET A 25 -8.59 3.13 -8.29
C MET A 25 -9.66 3.35 -7.21
N GLY A 26 -10.71 4.13 -7.49
CA GLY A 26 -11.76 4.50 -6.54
C GLY A 26 -12.84 3.44 -6.31
N GLU A 27 -12.93 2.43 -7.17
CA GLU A 27 -13.98 1.40 -7.12
C GLU A 27 -13.35 0.00 -7.17
N GLU A 28 -13.73 -0.90 -6.27
CA GLU A 28 -13.17 -2.26 -6.26
C GLU A 28 -13.55 -3.04 -7.53
N LEU A 29 -14.81 -2.93 -7.97
CA LEU A 29 -15.28 -3.49 -9.24
C LEU A 29 -14.54 -2.88 -10.44
N GLY A 30 -14.38 -1.54 -10.46
CA GLY A 30 -13.61 -0.83 -11.49
C GLY A 30 -12.17 -1.37 -11.60
N ALA A 31 -11.47 -1.48 -10.46
CA ALA A 31 -10.12 -2.02 -10.41
C ALA A 31 -10.01 -3.46 -10.95
N GLU A 32 -10.97 -4.35 -10.65
CA GLU A 32 -10.96 -5.73 -11.17
C GLU A 32 -11.32 -5.83 -12.65
N MET A 33 -12.21 -4.97 -13.15
CA MET A 33 -12.51 -4.85 -14.58
C MET A 33 -11.27 -4.35 -15.34
N THR A 34 -10.66 -3.26 -14.88
CA THR A 34 -9.50 -2.65 -15.52
C THR A 34 -8.25 -3.53 -15.45
N ALA A 35 -8.06 -4.31 -14.38
CA ALA A 35 -6.99 -5.30 -14.29
C ALA A 35 -7.05 -6.35 -15.41
N ARG A 36 -8.24 -6.72 -15.90
CA ARG A 36 -8.40 -7.59 -17.08
C ARG A 36 -8.09 -6.85 -18.38
N THR A 37 -8.56 -5.62 -18.54
CA THR A 37 -8.23 -4.77 -19.70
C THR A 37 -6.71 -4.60 -19.87
N TYR A 38 -5.98 -4.42 -18.77
CA TYR A 38 -4.51 -4.33 -18.78
C TYR A 38 -3.80 -5.57 -19.36
N LEU A 39 -4.37 -6.77 -19.19
CA LEU A 39 -3.78 -7.99 -19.78
C LEU A 39 -3.90 -7.99 -21.31
N HIS A 40 -5.02 -7.48 -21.85
CA HIS A 40 -5.15 -7.28 -23.30
C HIS A 40 -4.24 -6.16 -23.81
N MET A 41 -4.09 -5.05 -23.06
CA MET A 41 -3.13 -3.99 -23.41
C MET A 41 -1.68 -4.50 -23.44
N PHE A 42 -1.30 -5.40 -22.53
CA PHE A 42 0.03 -6.03 -22.53
C PHE A 42 0.28 -6.89 -23.77
N GLN A 43 -0.76 -7.54 -24.31
CA GLN A 43 -0.68 -8.43 -25.47
C GLN A 43 -0.71 -7.72 -26.82
N TYR A 44 -1.50 -6.63 -26.94
CA TYR A 44 -1.84 -6.02 -28.23
C TYR A 44 -1.30 -4.61 -28.46
N CYS A 45 -0.75 -3.92 -27.45
CA CYS A 45 -0.26 -2.55 -27.60
C CYS A 45 1.26 -2.45 -27.84
N ASP A 46 1.67 -1.29 -28.35
CA ASP A 46 3.06 -0.97 -28.66
C ASP A 46 4.02 -1.04 -27.44
N PRO A 47 5.34 -1.25 -27.64
CA PRO A 47 6.32 -1.35 -26.57
C PRO A 47 6.27 -0.29 -25.45
N PRO A 48 6.09 1.03 -25.69
CA PRO A 48 5.99 2.01 -24.61
C PRO A 48 4.75 1.82 -23.73
N VAL A 49 3.63 1.35 -24.29
CA VAL A 49 2.42 0.99 -23.54
C VAL A 49 2.67 -0.29 -22.74
N ARG A 50 3.29 -1.31 -23.35
CA ARG A 50 3.61 -2.57 -22.65
C ARG A 50 4.50 -2.35 -21.42
N ARG A 51 5.38 -1.34 -21.44
CA ARG A 51 6.24 -0.94 -20.31
C ARG A 51 5.48 -0.25 -19.16
N SER A 52 4.41 0.49 -19.45
CA SER A 52 3.61 1.15 -18.41
C SER A 52 2.58 0.23 -17.72
N VAL A 53 2.11 -0.83 -18.40
CA VAL A 53 1.10 -1.76 -17.87
C VAL A 53 1.40 -2.30 -16.46
N PRO A 54 2.63 -2.81 -16.13
CA PRO A 54 2.89 -3.37 -14.80
C PRO A 54 2.74 -2.33 -13.68
N LEU A 55 3.16 -1.08 -13.94
CA LEU A 55 3.04 0.02 -12.99
C LEU A 55 1.58 0.49 -12.85
N GLY A 56 0.80 0.47 -13.94
CA GLY A 56 -0.65 0.69 -13.90
C GLY A 56 -1.40 -0.36 -13.07
N LEU A 57 -1.04 -1.65 -13.24
CA LEU A 57 -1.55 -2.74 -12.40
C LEU A 57 -1.16 -2.58 -10.92
N ALA A 58 0.03 -2.04 -10.62
CA ALA A 58 0.42 -1.75 -9.24
C ALA A 58 -0.41 -0.62 -8.60
N LEU A 59 -0.73 0.44 -9.35
CA LEU A 59 -1.59 1.52 -8.86
C LEU A 59 -2.99 1.03 -8.47
N LEU A 60 -3.55 0.04 -9.19
CA LEU A 60 -4.82 -0.60 -8.83
C LEU A 60 -4.77 -1.45 -7.54
N SER A 61 -3.59 -1.67 -6.95
CA SER A 61 -3.38 -2.64 -5.85
C SER A 61 -2.28 -2.22 -4.86
N VAL A 62 -2.04 -0.91 -4.69
CA VAL A 62 -0.98 -0.40 -3.79
C VAL A 62 -1.16 -0.90 -2.36
N SER A 63 -0.09 -1.45 -1.77
CA SER A 63 -0.08 -2.09 -0.44
C SER A 63 -1.21 -3.11 -0.20
N SER A 64 -1.80 -3.69 -1.25
CA SER A 64 -3.01 -4.53 -1.20
C SER A 64 -2.74 -5.98 -1.65
N PRO A 65 -1.89 -6.74 -0.94
CA PRO A 65 -1.39 -8.06 -1.36
C PRO A 65 -2.46 -9.17 -1.39
N MET A 66 -3.68 -8.88 -0.93
CA MET A 66 -4.81 -9.82 -0.95
C MET A 66 -5.27 -10.14 -2.39
N LYS A 67 -5.07 -9.22 -3.35
CA LYS A 67 -5.32 -9.40 -4.79
C LYS A 67 -4.22 -10.28 -5.43
N LYS A 68 -4.16 -11.55 -5.02
CA LYS A 68 -3.15 -12.54 -5.45
C LYS A 68 -3.02 -12.66 -6.97
N THR A 69 -4.14 -12.53 -7.70
CA THR A 69 -4.20 -12.50 -9.17
C THR A 69 -3.29 -11.44 -9.79
N VAL A 70 -3.22 -10.23 -9.22
CA VAL A 70 -2.38 -9.13 -9.71
C VAL A 70 -0.90 -9.38 -9.41
N ILE A 71 -0.58 -9.99 -8.25
CA ILE A 71 0.78 -10.44 -7.94
C ILE A 71 1.24 -11.52 -8.93
N ASP A 72 0.37 -12.50 -9.23
CA ASP A 72 0.69 -13.64 -10.10
C ASP A 72 0.66 -13.31 -11.61
N THR A 73 0.15 -12.14 -12.02
CA THR A 73 0.35 -11.59 -13.38
C THR A 73 1.63 -10.76 -13.45
N ILE A 74 1.85 -9.84 -12.51
CA ILE A 74 3.09 -9.03 -12.47
C ILE A 74 4.33 -9.93 -12.33
N SER A 75 4.29 -10.97 -11.50
CA SER A 75 5.42 -11.91 -11.33
C SER A 75 5.72 -12.78 -12.57
N LYS A 76 4.89 -12.74 -13.62
CA LYS A 76 5.23 -13.32 -14.94
C LYS A 76 5.94 -12.28 -15.82
N MET A 77 5.56 -11.01 -15.70
CA MET A 77 6.17 -9.88 -16.41
C MET A 77 7.61 -9.57 -15.92
N THR A 78 8.00 -10.01 -14.72
CA THR A 78 9.38 -9.85 -14.21
C THR A 78 10.43 -10.70 -14.94
N HIS A 79 10.04 -11.56 -15.87
CA HIS A 79 10.91 -12.37 -16.74
C HIS A 79 10.67 -12.09 -18.23
N ASP A 80 10.13 -10.92 -18.59
CA ASP A 80 10.02 -10.48 -19.98
C ASP A 80 11.42 -10.29 -20.62
N ALA A 81 11.50 -10.42 -21.95
CA ALA A 81 12.73 -10.22 -22.71
C ALA A 81 13.12 -8.73 -22.80
N ASP A 82 12.17 -7.80 -22.67
CA ASP A 82 12.45 -6.37 -22.56
C ASP A 82 12.79 -6.01 -21.11
N GLN A 83 14.07 -5.70 -20.86
CA GLN A 83 14.58 -5.23 -19.56
C GLN A 83 13.75 -4.08 -18.97
N GLU A 84 13.18 -3.18 -19.77
CA GLU A 84 12.40 -2.04 -19.26
C GLU A 84 10.99 -2.45 -18.80
N VAL A 85 10.40 -3.49 -19.42
CA VAL A 85 9.19 -4.15 -18.90
C VAL A 85 9.52 -4.89 -17.60
N ALA A 86 10.64 -5.64 -17.55
CA ALA A 86 11.05 -6.38 -16.38
C ALA A 86 11.35 -5.47 -15.16
N ILE A 87 12.09 -4.37 -15.35
CA ILE A 87 12.32 -3.34 -14.31
C ILE A 87 10.99 -2.77 -13.81
N SER A 88 10.09 -2.39 -14.72
CA SER A 88 8.78 -1.83 -14.37
C SER A 88 7.93 -2.83 -13.58
N ALA A 89 7.96 -4.11 -13.95
CA ALA A 89 7.29 -5.19 -13.22
C ALA A 89 7.89 -5.47 -11.84
N ILE A 90 9.22 -5.39 -11.69
CA ILE A 90 9.91 -5.55 -10.40
C ILE A 90 9.54 -4.43 -9.44
N VAL A 91 9.54 -3.18 -9.89
CA VAL A 91 9.13 -2.03 -9.05
C VAL A 91 7.64 -2.08 -8.74
N ALA A 92 6.79 -2.41 -9.72
CA ALA A 92 5.37 -2.65 -9.53
C ALA A 92 5.08 -3.70 -8.44
N LEU A 93 5.78 -4.84 -8.46
CA LEU A 93 5.67 -5.89 -7.46
C LEU A 93 6.07 -5.40 -6.05
N GLY A 94 7.08 -4.54 -5.96
CA GLY A 94 7.48 -3.87 -4.73
C GLY A 94 6.45 -2.88 -4.18
N LEU A 95 5.72 -2.16 -5.06
CA LEU A 95 4.66 -1.23 -4.67
C LEU A 95 3.37 -1.96 -4.21
N VAL A 96 2.98 -3.04 -4.87
CA VAL A 96 1.79 -3.86 -4.49
C VAL A 96 1.96 -4.49 -3.11
N ALA A 97 3.14 -5.03 -2.81
CA ALA A 97 3.45 -5.60 -1.50
C ALA A 97 4.09 -4.61 -0.51
N GLY A 98 4.19 -3.33 -0.89
CA GLY A 98 4.89 -2.29 -0.13
C GLY A 98 4.37 -2.14 1.29
N GLY A 99 5.25 -2.25 2.27
CA GLY A 99 4.93 -2.13 3.70
C GLY A 99 4.08 -3.27 4.28
N THR A 100 3.82 -4.34 3.52
CA THR A 100 2.96 -5.46 4.00
C THR A 100 3.72 -6.71 4.44
N ASN A 101 5.05 -6.74 4.29
CA ASN A 101 5.91 -7.84 4.70
C ASN A 101 5.51 -9.23 4.11
N ASN A 102 4.84 -9.25 2.95
CA ASN A 102 4.29 -10.47 2.35
C ASN A 102 5.39 -11.47 1.95
N ALA A 103 5.44 -12.62 2.66
CA ALA A 103 6.43 -13.66 2.47
C ALA A 103 6.52 -14.22 1.04
N LYS A 104 5.39 -14.37 0.32
CA LYS A 104 5.38 -14.87 -1.07
C LYS A 104 6.15 -13.93 -2.02
N VAL A 105 5.89 -12.63 -1.89
CA VAL A 105 6.55 -11.62 -2.72
C VAL A 105 8.01 -11.43 -2.31
N ALA A 106 8.30 -11.43 -1.01
CA ALA A 106 9.67 -11.40 -0.51
C ALA A 106 10.50 -12.61 -0.97
N ALA A 107 9.90 -13.80 -1.13
CA ALA A 107 10.57 -14.96 -1.71
C ALA A 107 10.86 -14.77 -3.22
N SER A 108 9.87 -14.35 -4.01
CA SER A 108 10.04 -14.09 -5.45
C SER A 108 11.11 -13.02 -5.72
N LEU A 109 11.12 -11.94 -4.94
CA LEU A 109 12.15 -10.89 -5.03
C LEU A 109 13.56 -11.38 -4.64
N ARG A 110 13.71 -12.45 -3.85
CA ARG A 110 15.02 -13.06 -3.56
C ARG A 110 15.52 -13.91 -4.75
N SER A 111 14.66 -14.71 -5.38
CA SER A 111 15.04 -15.44 -6.60
C SER A 111 15.36 -14.49 -7.77
N LEU A 112 14.62 -13.39 -7.92
CA LEU A 112 14.90 -12.35 -8.91
C LEU A 112 16.26 -11.67 -8.65
N ALA A 113 16.66 -11.47 -7.39
CA ALA A 113 17.98 -10.92 -7.06
C ALA A 113 19.14 -11.85 -7.43
N SER A 114 18.96 -13.18 -7.31
CA SER A 114 19.96 -14.15 -7.79
C SER A 114 19.99 -14.25 -9.33
N TYR A 115 18.84 -14.09 -10.00
CA TYR A 115 18.74 -14.14 -11.46
C TYR A 115 19.40 -12.92 -12.12
N TYR A 116 19.03 -11.70 -11.69
CA TYR A 116 19.58 -10.44 -12.21
C TYR A 116 20.92 -10.02 -11.57
N ALA A 117 21.62 -10.93 -10.88
CA ALA A 117 22.87 -10.63 -10.18
C ALA A 117 23.99 -10.05 -11.07
N LYS A 118 23.93 -10.29 -12.40
CA LYS A 118 24.88 -9.77 -13.40
C LYS A 118 24.57 -8.35 -13.89
N GLU A 119 23.34 -7.86 -13.73
CA GLU A 119 22.89 -6.57 -14.27
C GLU A 119 22.65 -5.55 -13.14
N PRO A 120 23.58 -4.63 -12.86
CA PRO A 120 23.50 -3.76 -11.69
C PRO A 120 22.28 -2.83 -11.68
N GLY A 121 21.78 -2.43 -12.86
CA GLY A 121 20.58 -1.61 -12.99
C GLY A 121 19.29 -2.33 -12.59
N VAL A 122 19.11 -3.58 -13.03
CA VAL A 122 17.94 -4.39 -12.65
C VAL A 122 18.08 -4.86 -11.20
N LEU A 123 19.30 -5.22 -10.76
CA LEU A 123 19.58 -5.57 -9.36
C LEU A 123 19.26 -4.42 -8.39
N PHE A 124 19.50 -3.16 -8.80
CA PHE A 124 19.08 -1.99 -8.02
C PHE A 124 17.54 -1.88 -7.91
N ALA A 125 16.80 -2.11 -9.01
CA ALA A 125 15.34 -2.17 -8.97
C ALA A 125 14.81 -3.29 -8.06
N VAL A 126 15.43 -4.48 -8.07
CA VAL A 126 15.07 -5.59 -7.16
C VAL A 126 15.34 -5.21 -5.70
N ARG A 127 16.49 -4.60 -5.40
CA ARG A 127 16.82 -4.14 -4.02
C ARG A 127 15.88 -3.04 -3.54
N LEU A 128 15.49 -2.11 -4.41
CA LEU A 128 14.45 -1.12 -4.12
C LEU A 128 13.14 -1.82 -3.75
N ALA A 129 12.66 -2.74 -4.60
CA ALA A 129 11.43 -3.50 -4.34
C ALA A 129 11.48 -4.32 -3.04
N GLN A 130 12.62 -4.95 -2.71
CA GLN A 130 12.82 -5.65 -1.42
C GLN A 130 12.72 -4.68 -0.23
N GLY A 131 13.29 -3.47 -0.35
CA GLY A 131 13.15 -2.41 0.64
C GLY A 131 11.70 -1.95 0.83
N LEU A 132 10.93 -1.86 -0.26
CA LEU A 132 9.50 -1.52 -0.22
C LEU A 132 8.69 -2.58 0.56
N VAL A 133 8.86 -3.87 0.27
CA VAL A 133 8.08 -4.94 0.93
C VAL A 133 8.30 -4.96 2.44
N HIS A 134 9.52 -4.65 2.89
CA HIS A 134 9.89 -4.61 4.31
C HIS A 134 9.86 -3.19 4.92
N ALA A 135 9.26 -2.20 4.24
CA ALA A 135 9.13 -0.83 4.75
C ALA A 135 8.45 -0.81 6.13
N GLY A 136 9.08 -0.13 7.10
CA GLY A 136 8.63 -0.11 8.49
C GLY A 136 8.52 -1.49 9.17
N LYS A 137 9.12 -2.56 8.61
CA LYS A 137 8.89 -3.97 9.00
C LYS A 137 7.43 -4.44 8.92
N GLY A 138 6.53 -3.68 8.27
CA GLY A 138 5.09 -3.91 8.30
C GLY A 138 4.26 -2.76 8.90
N LEU A 139 4.92 -1.84 9.62
CA LEU A 139 4.27 -0.71 10.32
C LEU A 139 3.89 0.47 9.40
N VAL A 140 4.01 0.31 8.08
CA VAL A 140 3.79 1.38 7.10
C VAL A 140 2.91 0.88 5.96
N THR A 141 1.99 1.71 5.47
CA THR A 141 1.27 1.50 4.20
C THR A 141 1.63 2.58 3.19
N LEU A 142 1.53 2.25 1.90
CA LEU A 142 1.62 3.20 0.77
C LEU A 142 0.23 3.49 0.17
N SER A 143 -0.85 2.91 0.71
CA SER A 143 -2.20 3.08 0.16
C SER A 143 -2.66 4.55 0.21
N PRO A 144 -3.14 5.14 -0.92
CA PRO A 144 -3.53 6.55 -0.95
C PRO A 144 -4.84 6.84 -0.20
N TYR A 145 -5.72 5.84 -0.12
CA TYR A 145 -6.96 5.87 0.65
C TYR A 145 -6.74 5.72 2.16
N HIS A 146 -7.72 6.20 2.93
CA HIS A 146 -7.94 5.82 4.33
C HIS A 146 -8.45 4.35 4.41
N PRO A 147 -8.37 3.64 5.56
CA PRO A 147 -8.72 2.22 5.66
C PRO A 147 -10.14 1.90 5.18
N ASP A 148 -11.07 2.80 5.48
CA ASP A 148 -12.49 2.73 5.10
C ASP A 148 -12.73 2.95 3.60
N ARG A 149 -11.68 3.23 2.80
CA ARG A 149 -11.68 3.47 1.34
C ARG A 149 -12.54 4.64 0.84
N THR A 150 -13.38 5.24 1.68
CA THR A 150 -14.23 6.40 1.39
C THR A 150 -13.45 7.66 1.02
N LEU A 151 -12.33 7.94 1.72
CA LEU A 151 -11.54 9.15 1.52
C LEU A 151 -10.19 8.86 0.87
N CYS A 152 -9.96 9.43 -0.32
CA CYS A 152 -8.66 9.42 -0.99
C CYS A 152 -7.86 10.68 -0.63
N HIS A 153 -6.63 10.52 -0.15
CA HIS A 153 -5.82 11.64 0.33
C HIS A 153 -4.84 12.13 -0.76
N PRO A 154 -4.99 13.36 -1.28
CA PRO A 154 -4.39 13.79 -2.55
C PRO A 154 -2.86 13.74 -2.58
N LEU A 155 -2.17 14.07 -1.49
CA LEU A 155 -0.69 14.05 -1.44
C LEU A 155 -0.09 12.65 -1.72
N SER A 156 -0.65 11.58 -1.14
CA SER A 156 -0.14 10.22 -1.35
C SER A 156 -0.42 9.75 -2.79
N LEU A 157 -1.61 10.07 -3.32
CA LEU A 157 -1.95 9.81 -4.72
C LEU A 157 -1.01 10.56 -5.70
N ALA A 158 -0.70 11.82 -5.42
CA ALA A 158 0.23 12.63 -6.20
C ALA A 158 1.68 12.12 -6.12
N ALA A 159 2.11 11.64 -4.95
CA ALA A 159 3.42 11.01 -4.78
C ALA A 159 3.52 9.70 -5.58
N LEU A 160 2.53 8.81 -5.47
CA LEU A 160 2.49 7.53 -6.19
C LEU A 160 2.46 7.71 -7.71
N THR A 161 1.71 8.70 -8.22
CA THR A 161 1.68 9.01 -9.66
C THR A 161 3.00 9.60 -10.15
N ALA A 162 3.60 10.53 -9.41
CA ALA A 162 4.94 11.06 -9.73
C ALA A 162 5.98 9.94 -9.81
N ILE A 163 6.00 9.03 -8.82
CA ILE A 163 6.94 7.90 -8.78
C ILE A 163 6.69 6.94 -9.95
N SER A 164 5.42 6.60 -10.22
CA SER A 164 5.07 5.73 -11.36
C SER A 164 5.52 6.33 -12.69
N HIS A 165 5.46 7.66 -12.84
CA HIS A 165 5.95 8.36 -14.02
C HIS A 165 7.49 8.38 -14.09
N ILE A 166 8.18 8.58 -12.97
CA ILE A 166 9.65 8.50 -12.87
C ILE A 166 10.16 7.09 -13.21
N CYS A 167 9.44 6.04 -12.82
CA CYS A 167 9.83 4.65 -13.08
C CYS A 167 9.77 4.25 -14.57
N LEU A 168 9.14 5.03 -15.44
CA LEU A 168 9.13 4.79 -16.89
C LEU A 168 10.49 5.05 -17.53
N ASP A 169 11.22 6.07 -17.05
CA ASP A 169 12.64 6.29 -17.40
C ASP A 169 13.54 5.97 -16.19
N PHE A 170 13.44 4.73 -15.71
CA PHE A 170 14.29 4.24 -14.62
C PHE A 170 15.79 4.31 -14.97
N LYS A 171 16.14 4.12 -16.25
CA LYS A 171 17.53 4.14 -16.74
C LYS A 171 18.11 5.55 -16.77
N GLY A 172 17.40 6.55 -17.29
CA GLY A 172 17.87 7.94 -17.39
C GLY A 172 17.72 8.74 -16.11
N LEU A 173 16.58 8.66 -15.42
CA LEU A 173 16.32 9.41 -14.19
C LEU A 173 16.94 8.75 -12.96
N VAL A 174 16.50 7.52 -12.66
CA VAL A 174 16.72 6.88 -11.35
C VAL A 174 18.13 6.29 -11.23
N LEU A 175 18.65 5.64 -12.27
CA LEU A 175 20.04 5.15 -12.28
C LEU A 175 21.04 6.25 -12.63
N GLY A 176 20.63 7.30 -13.36
CA GLY A 176 21.48 8.34 -13.91
C GLY A 176 21.94 9.41 -12.92
N LYS A 177 21.13 10.48 -12.73
CA LYS A 177 21.52 11.67 -11.93
C LYS A 177 20.52 12.08 -10.85
N TYR A 178 19.34 11.48 -10.81
CA TYR A 178 18.22 11.97 -10.01
C TYR A 178 17.68 10.90 -9.05
N HIS A 179 18.58 10.10 -8.45
CA HIS A 179 18.27 9.05 -7.47
C HIS A 179 17.38 9.55 -6.32
N PHE A 180 17.55 10.82 -5.93
CA PHE A 180 16.78 11.47 -4.86
C PHE A 180 15.28 11.61 -5.15
N LEU A 181 14.83 11.48 -6.41
CA LEU A 181 13.40 11.51 -6.74
C LEU A 181 12.62 10.36 -6.08
N LEU A 182 13.30 9.28 -5.69
CA LEU A 182 12.70 8.19 -4.90
C LEU A 182 12.22 8.65 -3.50
N TYR A 183 12.75 9.76 -2.95
CA TYR A 183 12.28 10.30 -1.66
C TYR A 183 10.85 10.86 -1.72
N LEU A 184 10.28 11.11 -2.91
CA LEU A 184 8.86 11.44 -3.05
C LEU A 184 7.95 10.35 -2.43
N LEU A 185 8.42 9.10 -2.35
CA LEU A 185 7.70 7.99 -1.72
C LEU A 185 7.39 8.24 -0.24
N VAL A 186 8.21 9.03 0.47
CA VAL A 186 7.98 9.34 1.89
C VAL A 186 6.64 10.08 2.08
N ALA A 187 6.19 10.87 1.10
CA ALA A 187 4.88 11.53 1.13
C ALA A 187 3.69 10.59 0.86
N ALA A 188 3.94 9.36 0.41
CA ALA A 188 2.94 8.29 0.29
C ALA A 188 2.87 7.37 1.53
N MET A 189 3.94 7.33 2.34
CA MET A 189 4.03 6.48 3.53
C MET A 189 3.12 6.96 4.66
N ARG A 190 2.34 6.05 5.23
CA ARG A 190 1.54 6.27 6.46
C ARG A 190 1.83 5.18 7.50
N PRO A 191 1.79 5.49 8.81
CA PRO A 191 1.81 4.45 9.83
C PRO A 191 0.59 3.53 9.70
N ARG A 192 0.78 2.23 9.93
CA ARG A 192 -0.29 1.22 10.01
C ARG A 192 -0.09 0.33 11.24
N PHE A 193 -0.23 0.97 12.39
CA PHE A 193 -0.19 0.38 13.72
C PHE A 193 -1.27 1.02 14.59
N LEU A 194 -1.58 0.41 15.73
CA LEU A 194 -2.49 0.93 16.74
C LEU A 194 -1.74 1.02 18.07
N VAL A 195 -1.46 2.25 18.51
CA VAL A 195 -0.90 2.61 19.81
C VAL A 195 -1.93 3.45 20.57
N THR A 196 -2.19 3.10 21.82
CA THR A 196 -3.13 3.83 22.69
C THR A 196 -2.37 4.58 23.79
N LEU A 197 -2.76 5.83 24.01
CA LEU A 197 -2.25 6.73 25.04
C LEU A 197 -3.38 7.16 25.98
N ASP A 198 -3.03 7.48 27.21
CA ASP A 198 -3.90 8.11 28.21
C ASP A 198 -3.99 9.65 27.98
N GLU A 199 -4.87 10.35 28.73
CA GLU A 199 -4.98 11.82 28.67
C GLU A 199 -3.66 12.53 29.04
N GLU A 200 -2.81 11.90 29.86
CA GLU A 200 -1.45 12.37 30.19
C GLU A 200 -0.37 12.00 29.14
N LEU A 201 -0.78 11.56 27.94
CA LEU A 201 0.09 11.08 26.85
C LEU A 201 1.01 9.88 27.19
N LYS A 202 0.74 9.20 28.31
CA LYS A 202 1.43 7.98 28.73
C LYS A 202 0.93 6.78 27.91
N PRO A 203 1.78 5.81 27.53
CA PRO A 203 1.35 4.62 26.81
C PRO A 203 0.46 3.74 27.70
N LEU A 204 -0.78 3.53 27.26
CA LEU A 204 -1.81 2.76 27.97
C LEU A 204 -2.07 1.47 27.21
N GLN A 205 -1.91 0.31 27.86
CA GLN A 205 -2.22 -0.98 27.25
C GLN A 205 -3.71 -1.30 27.46
N VAL A 206 -4.45 -1.41 26.37
CA VAL A 206 -5.89 -1.73 26.38
C VAL A 206 -6.15 -2.93 25.47
N THR A 207 -7.19 -3.69 25.80
CA THR A 207 -7.63 -4.83 24.98
C THR A 207 -8.46 -4.34 23.81
N VAL A 208 -8.08 -4.75 22.60
CA VAL A 208 -8.75 -4.43 21.33
C VAL A 208 -9.13 -5.71 20.61
N ARG A 209 -10.31 -5.74 20.00
CA ARG A 209 -10.71 -6.78 19.06
C ARG A 209 -10.24 -6.36 17.66
N VAL A 210 -9.66 -7.29 16.91
CA VAL A 210 -9.28 -7.05 15.51
C VAL A 210 -10.02 -8.05 14.62
N GLY A 211 -10.47 -7.59 13.47
CA GLY A 211 -11.20 -8.41 12.50
C GLY A 211 -11.36 -7.69 11.16
N MET A 212 -11.82 -8.41 10.14
CA MET A 212 -12.07 -7.79 8.84
C MET A 212 -13.18 -6.75 8.93
N ALA A 213 -13.03 -5.64 8.20
CA ALA A 213 -13.99 -4.56 8.14
C ALA A 213 -15.30 -5.00 7.43
N VAL A 214 -16.44 -4.78 8.07
CA VAL A 214 -17.79 -4.95 7.52
C VAL A 214 -18.67 -3.80 8.02
N ASP A 215 -19.66 -3.36 7.24
CA ASP A 215 -20.43 -2.15 7.57
C ASP A 215 -21.28 -2.31 8.84
N VAL A 216 -22.03 -3.42 8.96
CA VAL A 216 -22.80 -3.76 10.18
C VAL A 216 -22.82 -5.28 10.39
N VAL A 217 -22.41 -5.71 11.58
CA VAL A 217 -22.55 -7.09 12.08
C VAL A 217 -23.01 -7.03 13.55
N GLY A 218 -23.97 -7.86 13.96
CA GLY A 218 -24.40 -7.95 15.36
C GLY A 218 -25.91 -8.01 15.56
N GLN A 219 -26.35 -7.75 16.79
CA GLN A 219 -27.76 -7.65 17.15
C GLN A 219 -28.23 -6.18 17.07
N ALA A 220 -29.50 -5.97 16.74
CA ALA A 220 -30.10 -4.63 16.72
C ALA A 220 -29.97 -3.97 18.11
N GLY A 221 -29.25 -2.84 18.18
CA GLY A 221 -28.93 -2.13 19.42
C GLY A 221 -27.43 -1.97 19.68
N GLN A 222 -26.59 -2.92 19.24
CA GLN A 222 -25.13 -2.80 19.24
C GLN A 222 -24.54 -3.28 17.89
N PRO A 223 -24.53 -2.42 16.85
CA PRO A 223 -23.85 -2.70 15.60
C PRO A 223 -22.32 -2.71 15.82
N LYS A 224 -21.64 -3.71 15.26
CA LYS A 224 -20.18 -3.80 15.19
C LYS A 224 -19.71 -3.72 13.74
N THR A 225 -18.51 -3.20 13.55
CA THR A 225 -17.89 -2.93 12.24
C THR A 225 -16.78 -3.92 11.88
N ILE A 226 -16.58 -4.94 12.72
CA ILE A 226 -15.56 -5.99 12.57
C ILE A 226 -16.16 -7.40 12.59
N THR A 227 -15.61 -8.29 11.77
CA THR A 227 -15.78 -9.74 11.94
C THR A 227 -14.60 -10.31 12.71
N GLY A 228 -14.67 -10.28 14.05
CA GLY A 228 -13.61 -10.81 14.91
C GLY A 228 -14.00 -10.88 16.39
N PHE A 229 -13.66 -11.99 17.04
CA PHE A 229 -13.73 -12.15 18.50
C PHE A 229 -12.34 -12.25 19.16
N GLN A 230 -11.26 -12.33 18.38
CA GLN A 230 -9.90 -12.39 18.91
C GLN A 230 -9.51 -11.04 19.51
N THR A 231 -9.08 -11.08 20.77
CA THR A 231 -8.59 -9.91 21.52
C THR A 231 -7.07 -9.89 21.54
N HIS A 232 -6.51 -8.73 21.23
CA HIS A 232 -5.09 -8.42 21.36
C HIS A 232 -4.92 -7.27 22.36
N THR A 233 -3.76 -7.16 22.99
CA THR A 233 -3.38 -5.98 23.77
C THR A 233 -2.60 -5.00 22.89
N THR A 234 -2.83 -3.71 23.07
CA THR A 234 -2.05 -2.68 22.37
C THR A 234 -0.59 -2.64 22.86
N PRO A 235 0.40 -2.37 21.99
CA PRO A 235 0.26 -1.97 20.58
C PRO A 235 0.06 -3.14 19.60
N VAL A 236 -0.79 -2.94 18.58
CA VAL A 236 -1.13 -3.96 17.56
C VAL A 236 -0.74 -3.46 16.15
N LEU A 237 -0.36 -4.37 15.26
CA LEU A 237 -0.19 -4.12 13.83
C LEU A 237 -1.43 -4.65 13.10
N LEU A 238 -2.15 -3.79 12.38
CA LEU A 238 -3.38 -4.16 11.66
C LEU A 238 -3.04 -4.69 10.26
N SER A 239 -3.74 -5.72 9.77
CA SER A 239 -3.61 -6.17 8.37
C SER A 239 -4.30 -5.19 7.39
N MET A 240 -4.45 -5.56 6.12
CA MET A 240 -4.92 -4.60 5.08
C MET A 240 -6.39 -4.07 5.20
N GLY A 241 -7.72 -3.81 5.27
CA GLY A 241 -9.00 -4.59 5.34
C GLY A 241 -9.33 -5.17 6.72
N GLU A 242 -8.43 -5.04 7.70
CA GLU A 242 -8.74 -5.19 9.12
C GLU A 242 -9.08 -3.82 9.76
N ARG A 243 -10.04 -3.82 10.68
CA ARG A 243 -10.36 -2.74 11.60
C ARG A 243 -10.15 -3.24 13.03
N ALA A 244 -10.01 -2.30 13.97
CA ALA A 244 -9.98 -2.58 15.40
C ALA A 244 -11.16 -1.91 16.12
N GLU A 245 -11.63 -2.54 17.19
CA GLU A 245 -12.59 -1.98 18.16
C GLU A 245 -12.07 -2.20 19.58
N LEU A 246 -12.46 -1.36 20.54
CA LEU A 246 -12.17 -1.60 21.96
C LEU A 246 -12.90 -2.87 22.44
N ALA A 247 -12.25 -3.65 23.30
CA ALA A 247 -12.85 -4.88 23.85
C ALA A 247 -13.70 -4.63 25.12
N THR A 248 -13.43 -3.53 25.84
CA THR A 248 -14.07 -3.10 27.08
C THR A 248 -14.48 -1.62 27.02
N ASP A 249 -15.57 -1.28 27.71
CA ASP A 249 -16.16 0.07 27.72
C ASP A 249 -15.55 1.01 28.82
N GLU A 250 -14.43 0.59 29.43
CA GLU A 250 -13.66 1.35 30.42
C GLU A 250 -13.13 2.70 29.87
N TYR A 251 -12.90 2.74 28.56
CA TYR A 251 -12.31 3.87 27.85
C TYR A 251 -13.12 4.20 26.60
N VAL A 252 -13.24 5.49 26.29
CA VAL A 252 -13.80 6.01 25.05
C VAL A 252 -12.65 6.56 24.21
N ALA A 253 -12.58 6.16 22.94
CA ALA A 253 -11.62 6.73 22.00
C ALA A 253 -12.07 8.12 21.54
N LEU A 254 -11.14 9.09 21.52
CA LEU A 254 -11.42 10.44 20.99
C LEU A 254 -11.50 10.48 19.45
N SER A 255 -11.13 9.39 18.78
CA SER A 255 -11.26 9.19 17.34
C SER A 255 -12.28 8.09 17.06
N SER A 256 -13.11 8.28 16.03
CA SER A 256 -13.99 7.23 15.50
C SER A 256 -13.25 6.13 14.73
N HIS A 257 -12.02 6.38 14.30
CA HIS A 257 -11.18 5.45 13.55
C HIS A 257 -10.03 4.96 14.44
N MET A 258 -9.92 3.65 14.62
CA MET A 258 -8.97 3.01 15.55
C MET A 258 -7.58 2.75 14.91
N GLU A 259 -6.95 3.78 14.34
CA GLU A 259 -5.61 3.68 13.73
C GLU A 259 -4.61 4.72 14.25
N GLY A 260 -3.32 4.38 14.16
CA GLY A 260 -2.20 5.28 14.44
C GLY A 260 -1.93 5.42 15.94
N ILE A 261 -1.98 6.66 16.42
CA ILE A 261 -1.84 7.03 17.83
C ILE A 261 -3.21 7.54 18.29
N LEU A 262 -3.84 6.81 19.19
CA LEU A 262 -5.13 7.17 19.77
C LEU A 262 -4.94 7.67 21.19
N ILE A 263 -5.62 8.76 21.53
CA ILE A 263 -5.81 9.15 22.93
C ILE A 263 -7.14 8.56 23.39
N LEU A 264 -7.08 7.78 24.46
CA LEU A 264 -8.23 7.19 25.13
C LEU A 264 -8.57 8.04 26.35
N LYS A 265 -9.85 8.38 26.50
CA LYS A 265 -10.39 9.01 27.71
C LYS A 265 -11.06 7.95 28.57
N ARG A 266 -10.81 7.95 29.88
CA ARG A 266 -11.54 7.08 30.81
C ARG A 266 -13.04 7.43 30.80
N ASN A 267 -13.89 6.42 30.63
CA ASN A 267 -15.32 6.61 30.47
C ASN A 267 -15.98 7.09 31.80
N PRO A 268 -16.68 8.24 31.83
CA PRO A 268 -17.34 8.73 33.05
C PRO A 268 -18.63 7.98 33.39
N GLU A 269 -19.24 7.26 32.44
CA GLU A 269 -20.47 6.47 32.65
C GLU A 269 -20.15 5.00 33.02
N TYR A 270 -18.86 4.63 33.09
CA TYR A 270 -18.45 3.28 33.40
C TYR A 270 -18.51 3.01 34.91
N GLU A 271 -19.59 2.36 35.37
CA GLU A 271 -19.72 1.77 36.70
C GLU A 271 -18.80 0.54 36.88
N GLY A 272 -17.50 0.77 36.78
CA GLY A 272 -16.45 -0.21 37.08
C GLY A 272 -16.45 -0.56 38.56
N GLY A 273 -17.20 -1.61 38.90
CA GLY A 273 -17.57 -1.91 40.29
C GLY A 273 -16.41 -2.01 41.26
N LEU A 274 -16.33 -1.05 42.19
CA LEU A 274 -15.68 -1.21 43.48
C LEU A 274 -16.47 -2.26 44.29
N SER A 275 -16.25 -3.52 43.96
CA SER A 275 -16.50 -4.64 44.86
C SER A 275 -15.17 -5.00 45.53
N ASP A 276 -14.99 -4.53 46.76
CA ASP A 276 -13.78 -4.75 47.53
C ASP A 276 -13.51 -6.26 47.68
N LYS A 277 -12.51 -6.75 46.95
CA LYS A 277 -11.92 -8.08 47.21
C LYS A 277 -10.93 -7.94 48.36
N LYS A 278 -11.46 -8.33 49.53
CA LYS A 278 -10.78 -8.56 50.81
C LYS A 278 -9.36 -9.11 50.68
#